data_AF-A0A7V2T843-F1
#
_entry.id   AF-A0A7V2T843-F1
#
_cell.length_a   1.000
_cell.length_b   1.000
_cell.length_c   1.000
_cell.angle_alpha   90.00
_cell.angle_beta   90.00
_cell.angle_gamma   90.00
#
_symmetry.space_group_name_H-M   'P 1'
#
loop_
_entity.id
_entity.type
_entity.pdbx_description
1 polymer ?
#
loop_
_entity_poly.entity_id
_entity_poly.type
_entity_poly.pdbx_seq_one_letter_code
_entity_poly.pdbx_strand_id
1 'polypeptide(L)' 'MDVLVYLVPIALALGLGGLLAFLWALHSGQFEDLDGAAERILFDEEEPPPVSAAPERENRH' A
#
# COMPACT_ATOMS: atom_id res chain seq x y z
N MET A 1 24.81 -25.27 -28.70
CA MET A 1 23.70 -25.72 -27.82
C MET A 1 24.02 -25.47 -26.34
N ASP A 2 25.18 -24.90 -26.02
CA ASP A 2 25.68 -24.75 -24.64
C ASP A 2 25.05 -23.59 -23.87
N VAL A 3 24.55 -22.57 -24.56
CA VAL A 3 23.98 -21.39 -23.89
C VAL A 3 22.67 -21.72 -23.15
N LEU A 4 21.89 -22.68 -23.66
CA LEU A 4 20.64 -23.12 -23.02
C LEU A 4 20.91 -23.79 -21.67
N VAL A 5 22.05 -24.45 -21.50
CA VAL A 5 22.46 -25.08 -20.23
C VAL A 5 22.60 -24.04 -19.12
N TYR A 6 22.94 -22.80 -19.45
CA TYR A 6 23.02 -21.69 -18.49
C TYR A 6 21.71 -20.89 -18.41
N LEU A 7 21.07 -20.62 -19.55
CA LEU A 7 19.84 -19.82 -19.61
C LEU A 7 18.65 -20.48 -18.91
N VAL A 8 18.48 -21.79 -19.04
CA VAL A 8 17.38 -22.53 -18.40
C VAL A 8 17.43 -22.41 -16.86
N PRO A 9 18.54 -22.76 -16.17
CA PRO A 9 18.59 -22.63 -14.72
C PRO A 9 18.54 -21.16 -14.27
N ILE A 10 19.12 -20.22 -15.01
CA ILE A 10 19.00 -18.78 -14.68
C ILE A 10 17.54 -18.33 -14.76
N ALA A 11 16.82 -18.67 -15.83
CA ALA A 11 15.42 -18.32 -16.00
C ALA A 11 14.53 -18.95 -14.91
N LEU A 12 14.78 -20.21 -14.54
CA LEU A 12 14.07 -20.87 -13.44
C LEU A 12 14.37 -20.21 -12.09
N ALA A 13 15.63 -19.86 -11.82
CA ALA A 13 16.01 -19.17 -10.59
C ALA A 13 15.37 -17.78 -10.49
N LEU A 14 15.36 -17.02 -11.59
CA LEU A 14 14.71 -15.71 -11.65
C LEU A 14 13.19 -15.83 -11.51
N GLY A 15 12.57 -16.80 -12.18
CA GLY A 15 11.13 -17.05 -12.07
C GLY A 15 10.72 -17.46 -10.66
N LEU A 16 11.46 -18.40 -10.05
CA LEU A 16 11.22 -18.83 -8.67
C LEU A 16 11.50 -17.71 -7.66
N GLY A 17 12.59 -16.96 -7.85
CA GLY A 17 12.93 -15.81 -7.02
C GLY A 17 11.84 -14.73 -7.07
N GLY A 18 11.35 -14.40 -8.26
CA GLY A 18 10.23 -13.48 -8.43
C GLY A 18 8.94 -13.99 -7.79
N LEU A 19 8.63 -15.28 -7.95
CA LEU A 19 7.45 -15.90 -7.33
C LEU A 19 7.53 -15.86 -5.80
N LEU A 20 8.68 -16.21 -5.21
CA LEU A 20 8.87 -16.17 -3.76
C LEU A 20 8.78 -14.74 -3.22
N ALA A 21 9.40 -13.78 -3.92
CA ALA A 21 9.30 -12.36 -3.56
C ALA A 21 7.85 -11.86 -3.62
N PHE A 22 7.10 -12.26 -4.65
CA PHE A 22 5.68 -11.92 -4.79
C PHE A 22 4.83 -12.52 -3.67
N LEU A 23 5.00 -13.81 -3.35
CA LEU A 23 4.28 -14.47 -2.25
C LEU A 23 4.65 -13.86 -0.89
N TRP A 24 5.92 -13.49 -0.68
CA TRP A 24 6.34 -12.78 0.52
C TRP A 24 5.69 -11.40 0.65
N ALA A 25 5.57 -10.64 -0.46
CA ALA A 25 4.90 -9.35 -0.47
C ALA A 25 3.40 -9.46 -0.13
N LEU A 26 2.71 -10.48 -0.66
CA LEU A 26 1.32 -10.77 -0.30
C LEU A 26 1.17 -11.13 1.19
N HIS A 27 2.08 -11.95 1.74
CA HIS A 27 2.03 -12.35 3.14
C HIS A 27 2.38 -11.21 4.12
N SER A 28 3.16 -10.22 3.67
CA SER A 28 3.65 -9.13 4.53
C SER A 28 2.59 -8.07 4.86
N GLY A 29 1.34 -8.23 4.42
CA GLY A 29 0.24 -7.31 4.75
C GLY A 29 0.36 -5.91 4.15
N GLN A 30 1.34 -5.66 3.26
CA GLN A 30 1.59 -4.34 2.65
C GLN A 30 0.43 -3.81 1.78
N PHE A 31 -0.53 -4.67 1.44
CA PHE A 31 -1.73 -4.30 0.68
C PHE A 31 -2.87 -3.79 1.59
N GLU A 32 -2.85 -4.10 2.89
CA GLU A 32 -3.89 -3.65 3.83
C GLU A 32 -3.86 -2.12 4.05
N ASP A 33 -2.66 -1.53 4.02
CA ASP A 33 -2.48 -0.07 4.12
C ASP A 33 -2.90 0.67 2.84
N LEU A 34 -2.73 0.04 1.67
CA LEU A 34 -3.18 0.59 0.38
C LEU A 34 -4.71 0.66 0.29
N ASP A 35 -5.41 -0.36 0.80
CA ASP A 35 -6.88 -0.35 0.88
C ASP A 35 -7.38 0.79 1.78
N GLY A 36 -6.73 1.02 2.94
CA GLY A 36 -7.06 2.15 3.82
C GLY A 36 -6.74 3.54 3.23
N ALA A 37 -5.69 3.64 2.40
CA ALA A 37 -5.36 4.87 1.68
C ALA A 37 -6.34 5.17 0.53
N ALA A 38 -6.82 4.13 -0.16
CA ALA A 38 -7.84 4.24 -1.21
C ALA A 38 -9.21 4.67 -0.64
N GLU A 39 -9.60 4.12 0.51
CA GLU A 39 -10.80 4.53 1.24
C GLU A 39 -10.74 6.04 1.57
N ARG A 40 -9.63 6.49 2.15
CA ARG A 40 -9.44 7.91 2.48
C ARG A 40 -9.51 8.82 1.26
N ILE A 41 -8.84 8.52 0.15
CA ILE A 41 -8.84 9.42 -1.02
C ILE A 41 -10.19 9.49 -1.74
N LEU A 42 -11.01 8.43 -1.64
CA LEU A 42 -12.35 8.40 -2.23
C LEU A 42 -13.37 9.19 -1.39
N PHE A 43 -13.21 9.21 -0.07
CA PHE A 43 -14.17 9.83 0.86
C PHE A 43 -13.69 11.18 1.45
N ASP A 44 -12.41 11.55 1.34
CA ASP A 44 -11.87 12.85 1.84
C ASP A 44 -12.41 14.07 1.09
N GLU A 45 -12.99 13.91 -0.12
CA GLU A 45 -13.54 15.04 -0.87
C GLU A 45 -14.89 15.52 -0.31
N GLU A 46 -15.57 14.72 0.53
CA GLU A 46 -16.92 15.01 1.04
C GLU A 46 -16.95 15.50 2.49
N GLU A 47 -15.84 15.51 3.23
CA GLU A 47 -15.86 16.00 4.62
C GLU A 47 -15.59 17.51 4.66
N PRO A 48 -16.63 18.36 4.85
CA PRO A 48 -16.40 19.77 5.10
C PRO A 48 -15.51 19.90 6.35
N PRO A 49 -14.57 20.86 6.37
CA PRO A 49 -13.68 21.06 7.50
C PRO A 49 -14.54 21.13 8.77
N PRO A 50 -14.17 20.43 9.86
CA PRO A 50 -14.96 20.42 11.07
C PRO A 50 -15.17 21.87 11.46
N VAL A 51 -16.44 22.29 11.42
CA VAL A 51 -16.91 23.55 11.99
C VAL A 51 -16.90 23.36 13.50
N SER A 52 -15.72 23.06 14.04
CA SER A 52 -15.46 23.05 15.47
C SER A 52 -15.23 24.50 15.87
N ALA A 53 -16.37 25.12 16.18
CA ALA A 53 -16.56 26.10 17.23
C ALA A 53 -15.34 27.00 17.47
N ALA A 54 -15.39 28.20 16.89
CA ALA A 54 -14.86 29.35 17.60
C ALA A 54 -15.34 29.24 19.06
N PRO A 55 -14.45 29.27 20.07
CA PRO A 55 -14.90 29.28 21.45
C PRO A 55 -15.73 30.54 21.60
N GLU A 56 -17.03 30.30 21.70
CA GLU A 56 -18.05 31.27 21.98
C GLU A 56 -17.61 32.05 23.21
N ARG A 57 -17.72 33.36 23.07
CA ARG A 57 -17.36 34.38 24.04
C ARG A 57 -18.24 34.18 25.27
N GLU A 58 -17.89 33.24 26.15
CA GLU A 58 -18.63 33.03 27.39
C GLU A 58 -17.64 32.79 28.54
N ASN A 59 -17.52 33.81 29.38
CA ASN A 59 -16.97 33.82 30.74
C ASN A 59 -15.45 33.86 30.96
N ARG A 60 -14.89 35.08 31.08
CA ARG A 60 -14.03 35.43 32.23
C ARG A 60 -13.94 36.95 32.49
N HIS A 61 -14.72 37.39 33.47
CA HIS A 61 -14.63 38.61 34.30
C HIS A 61 -14.82 39.99 33.67
#